data_AF-A0A644SIS9-F1
#
_entry.id   AF-A0A644SIS9-F1
#
_cell.length_a   1.000
_cell.length_b   1.000
_cell.length_c   1.000
_cell.angle_alpha   90.00
_cell.angle_beta   90.00
_cell.angle_gamma   90.00
#
_symmetry.space_group_name_H-M   'P 1'
#
loop_
_entity.id
_entity.type
_entity.pdbx_description
1 polymer ?
#
loop_
_entity_poly.entity_id
_entity_poly.type
_entity_poly.pdbx_seq_one_letter_code
_entity_poly.pdbx_strand_id
1 'polypeptide(L)' 'MISPIIILSLSWQHMLIVAVVLLLLFGGKKIPELMRGVGSGIKEFKDAVKEDEKKPEDKSQNPS' A
#
# COMPACT_ATOMS: atom_id res chain seq x y z
N MET A 1 15.44 -21.97 -25.14
CA MET A 1 14.01 -22.15 -25.45
C MET A 1 13.24 -22.12 -24.14
N ILE A 2 12.65 -20.98 -23.78
CA ILE A 2 11.86 -20.84 -22.55
C ILE A 2 10.50 -21.47 -22.87
N SER A 3 10.18 -22.60 -22.25
CA SER A 3 9.02 -23.43 -22.61
C SER A 3 7.69 -22.66 -22.47
N PRO A 4 6.73 -22.85 -23.40
CA PRO A 4 5.44 -22.14 -23.40
C PRO A 4 4.55 -22.47 -22.18
N ILE A 5 4.89 -23.51 -21.41
CA ILE A 5 4.27 -23.82 -20.11
C ILE A 5 4.44 -22.66 -19.12
N ILE A 6 5.56 -21.93 -19.18
CA ILE A 6 5.81 -20.76 -18.32
C ILE A 6 4.84 -19.61 -18.67
N ILE A 7 4.48 -19.44 -19.95
CA ILE A 7 3.59 -18.35 -20.36
C ILE A 7 2.11 -18.76 -20.16
N LEU A 8 1.77 -20.04 -20.33
CA LEU A 8 0.41 -20.56 -20.20
C LEU A 8 -0.01 -20.87 -18.74
N SER A 9 0.95 -21.11 -17.82
CA SER A 9 0.68 -21.23 -16.38
C SER A 9 0.61 -19.87 -15.69
N LEU A 10 0.05 -18.83 -16.33
CA LEU A 10 -0.18 -17.48 -15.78
C LEU A 10 -1.21 -17.46 -14.62
N SER A 11 -1.18 -18.50 -13.80
CA SER A 11 -1.84 -18.69 -12.53
C SER A 11 -0.93 -18.19 -11.39
N TRP A 12 -1.50 -18.11 -10.18
CA TRP A 12 -0.91 -17.75 -8.89
C TRP A 12 0.56 -18.19 -8.64
N GLN A 13 1.02 -19.27 -9.30
CA GLN A 13 2.38 -19.78 -9.26
C GLN A 13 3.44 -18.74 -9.68
N HIS A 14 3.20 -17.93 -10.72
CA HIS A 14 4.15 -16.89 -11.14
C HIS A 14 4.29 -15.79 -10.10
N MET A 15 3.16 -15.36 -9.52
CA MET A 15 3.16 -14.37 -8.45
C MET A 15 3.91 -14.88 -7.21
N LEU A 16 3.76 -16.16 -6.89
CA LEU A 16 4.55 -16.82 -5.83
C LEU A 16 6.05 -16.82 -6.14
N ILE A 17 6.46 -17.16 -7.36
CA ILE A 17 7.88 -17.17 -7.74
C ILE A 17 8.49 -15.77 -7.64
N VAL A 18 7.79 -14.75 -8.15
CA VAL A 18 8.23 -13.35 -8.04
C VAL A 18 8.30 -12.92 -6.57
N ALA A 19 7.31 -13.26 -5.76
CA ALA A 19 7.30 -12.96 -4.33
C ALA A 19 8.49 -13.61 -3.61
N VAL A 20 8.82 -14.86 -3.93
CA VAL A 20 9.99 -15.57 -3.37
C VAL A 20 11.30 -14.89 -3.79
N VAL A 21 11.45 -14.50 -5.06
CA VAL A 21 12.65 -13.77 -5.52
C VAL A 21 12.79 -12.42 -4.81
N LEU A 22 11.71 -11.65 -4.67
CA LEU A 22 11.71 -10.41 -3.90
C LEU A 22 12.04 -10.67 -2.42
N LEU A 23 11.54 -11.77 -1.84
CA LEU A 23 11.84 -12.17 -0.47
C LEU A 23 13.31 -12.53 -0.28
N LEU A 24 13.96 -13.12 -1.28
CA LEU A 24 15.40 -13.43 -1.23
C LEU A 24 16.26 -12.17 -1.41
N LEU A 25 15.85 -11.25 -2.29
CA LEU A 25 16.57 -9.99 -2.54
C LEU A 25 16.45 -9.00 -1.37
N PHE A 26 15.23 -8.78 -0.88
CA PHE A 26 14.94 -7.81 0.18
C PHE A 26 14.97 -8.44 1.58
N GLY A 27 14.84 -9.76 1.70
CA GLY A 27 14.72 -10.46 2.98
C GLY A 27 13.29 -10.42 3.54
N GLY A 28 12.91 -11.49 4.26
CA GLY A 28 11.56 -11.62 4.84
C GLY A 28 11.19 -10.61 5.93
N LYS A 29 12.18 -9.86 6.45
CA LYS A 29 11.96 -8.82 7.45
C LYS A 29 11.67 -7.44 6.84
N LYS A 30 12.13 -7.16 5.61
CA LYS A 30 11.97 -5.84 4.98
C LYS A 30 10.56 -5.60 4.45
N ILE A 31 9.92 -6.62 3.88
CA ILE A 31 8.53 -6.54 3.39
C ILE A 31 7.55 -6.08 4.50
N PRO A 32 7.49 -6.72 5.70
CA PRO A 32 6.58 -6.29 6.76
C PRO A 32 6.98 -4.95 7.40
N GLU A 33 8.27 -4.62 7.45
CA GLU A 33 8.77 -3.32 7.91
C GLU A 33 8.27 -2.18 6.99
N LEU A 34 8.39 -2.36 5.68
CA LEU A 34 7.88 -1.43 4.67
C LEU A 34 6.34 -1.33 4.70
N MET A 35 5.64 -2.46 4.81
CA MET A 35 4.17 -2.46 4.93
C MET A 35 3.70 -1.73 6.19
N ARG A 36 4.39 -1.89 7.33
CA ARG A 36 4.06 -1.14 8.56
C ARG A 36 4.31 0.35 8.38
N GLY A 37 5.43 0.75 7.77
CA GLY A 37 5.72 2.16 7.50
C GLY A 37 4.69 2.81 6.58
N VAL A 38 4.38 2.16 5.45
CA VAL A 38 3.35 2.62 4.49
C VAL A 38 1.96 2.62 5.13
N GLY A 39 1.62 1.57 5.88
CA GLY A 39 0.33 1.46 6.56
C GLY A 39 0.10 2.54 7.62
N SER A 40 1.13 2.88 8.41
CA SER A 40 1.07 3.99 9.36
C SER A 40 0.91 5.34 8.64
N GLY A 41 1.67 5.60 7.57
CA GLY A 41 1.56 6.84 6.80
C GLY A 41 0.18 7.01 6.13
N ILE A 42 -0.39 5.93 5.57
CA ILE A 42 -1.77 5.97 5.02
C ILE A 42 -2.80 6.23 6.13
N LYS A 43 -2.61 5.65 7.32
CA LYS A 43 -3.50 5.85 8.46
C LYS A 43 -3.47 7.31 8.92
N GLU A 44 -2.29 7.87 9.14
CA GLU A 44 -2.09 9.28 9.54
C GLU A 44 -2.65 10.24 8.48
N PHE A 45 -2.42 9.96 7.20
CA PHE A 45 -3.00 10.73 6.10
C PHE A 45 -4.53 10.72 6.13
N LYS A 46 -5.14 9.55 6.32
CA LYS A 46 -6.60 9.42 6.41
C LYS A 46 -7.16 10.13 7.65
N ASP A 47 -6.48 10.04 8.78
CA ASP A 47 -6.91 10.67 10.03
C ASP A 47 -6.85 12.20 9.90
N ALA A 48 -5.79 12.76 9.30
CA ALA A 48 -5.68 14.19 9.03
C ALA A 48 -6.77 14.70 8.06
N VAL A 49 -7.04 13.97 6.97
CA VAL A 49 -8.11 14.33 6.02
C VAL A 49 -9.49 14.32 6.69
N LYS A 50 -9.75 13.34 7.58
CA LYS A 50 -11.02 13.28 8.33
C LYS A 50 -11.16 14.37 9.38
N GLU A 51 -10.05 14.81 9.96
CA GLU A 51 -10.05 15.92 10.93
C GLU A 51 -10.30 17.26 10.22
N ASP A 52 -9.79 17.43 9.00
CA ASP A 52 -10.08 18.58 8.13
C ASP A 52 -11.56 18.61 7.70
N GLU A 53 -12.14 17.46 7.29
CA GLU A 53 -13.57 17.34 6.96
C GLU A 53 -14.51 17.55 8.17
N LYS A 54 -14.04 17.29 9.39
CA LYS A 54 -14.84 17.46 10.61
C LYS A 54 -14.71 18.84 11.24
N LYS A 55 -13.87 19.72 10.71
CA LYS A 55 -13.83 21.10 11.17
C LYS A 55 -15.09 21.79 10.64
N PRO A 56 -16.03 22.19 11.51
CA PRO A 56 -17.23 22.90 11.06
C PRO A 56 -16.79 24.19 10.37
N GLU A 57 -17.51 24.54 9.30
CA GLU A 57 -17.41 25.78 8.54
C GLU A 57 -17.74 27.01 9.40
N ASP A 58 -17.01 27.23 10.49
CA ASP A 58 -17.13 28.43 11.32
C ASP A 58 -16.16 29.50 10.81
N LYS A 59 -16.38 29.96 9.58
CA LYS A 59 -15.93 31.27 9.10
C LYS A 59 -16.90 31.75 8.03
N SER A 60 -17.62 32.84 8.34
CA SER A 60 -18.65 33.51 7.53
C SER A 60 -20.03 32.88 7.73
N GLN A 61 -20.91 33.41 8.57
CA GLN A 61 -21.56 34.70 8.38
C GLN A 61 -21.99 35.27 9.74
N ASN A 62 -21.44 36.43 10.13
CA ASN A 62 -22.18 37.60 10.61
C ASN A 62 -21.27 38.54 11.42
N PRO A 63 -20.78 39.64 10.84
CA PRO A 63 -20.56 40.86 11.57
C PRO A 63 -21.62 41.89 11.16
N SER A 64 -22.42 42.31 12.16
CA SER A 64 -23.43 43.38 12.18
C SER A 64 -24.83 43.06 11.65
#